data_AF-A0A840MWM2-F1
#
_entry.id   AF-A0A840MWM2-F1
#
_cell.length_a   1.000
_cell.length_b   1.000
_cell.length_c   1.000
_cell.angle_alpha   90.00
_cell.angle_beta   90.00
_cell.angle_gamma   90.00
#
_symmetry.space_group_name_H-M   'P 1'
#
loop_
_entity.id
_entity.type
_entity.pdbx_description
1 polymer ?
#
loop_
_entity_poly.entity_id
_entity_poly.type
_entity_poly.pdbx_seq_one_letter_code
_entity_poly.pdbx_strand_id
1 'polypeptide(L)'
;MAYKYRFGTKVRDQTWALEKLAAYRAGRGELPICVHCDQPVQIDQAWDVSHVTVPRTFGGKSVGCGHRKCNQQDNTSVVIPAFSKAERVRKFNCGITGPGLGKHPMQGGRRSLISKTFSHGVQPRLSSKQRHELFLQRRAIVPIEDTGEVSP
;
A
#
# COMPACT_ATOMS: atom_id res chain seq x y z
N MET A 1 -29.34 11.82 -12.16
CA MET A 1 -29.05 11.12 -10.90
C MET A 1 -27.58 10.74 -10.89
N ALA A 2 -26.81 11.15 -9.88
CA ALA A 2 -25.43 10.70 -9.73
C ALA A 2 -25.41 9.22 -9.31
N TYR A 3 -24.70 8.38 -10.06
CA TYR A 3 -24.57 6.95 -9.73
C TYR A 3 -23.80 6.79 -8.42
N LYS A 4 -24.43 6.21 -7.40
CA LYS A 4 -23.79 5.95 -6.10
C LYS A 4 -23.23 4.53 -6.08
N TYR A 5 -21.91 4.42 -6.03
CA TYR A 5 -21.23 3.14 -5.93
C TYR A 5 -21.46 2.49 -4.56
N ARG A 6 -21.76 1.19 -4.54
CA ARG A 6 -22.03 0.42 -3.32
C ARG A 6 -20.81 0.36 -2.40
N PHE A 7 -19.63 0.18 -2.96
CA PHE A 7 -18.36 0.07 -2.26
C PHE A 7 -17.50 1.32 -2.44
N GLY A 8 -18.14 2.48 -2.61
CA GLY A 8 -17.52 3.80 -2.66
C GLY A 8 -16.79 4.14 -3.97
N THR A 9 -16.30 3.16 -4.72
CA THR A 9 -15.59 3.38 -5.99
C THR A 9 -16.10 2.46 -7.10
N LYS A 10 -16.07 2.96 -8.34
CA LYS A 10 -16.41 2.20 -9.55
C LYS A 10 -15.63 0.89 -9.66
N VAL A 11 -14.33 0.93 -9.38
CA VAL A 11 -13.44 -0.22 -9.50
C VAL A 11 -13.86 -1.31 -8.52
N ARG A 12 -14.14 -0.96 -7.25
CA ARG A 12 -14.59 -1.95 -6.26
C ARG A 12 -15.92 -2.60 -6.65
N ASP A 13 -16.89 -1.82 -7.10
CA ASP A 13 -18.18 -2.36 -7.55
C ASP A 13 -18.03 -3.31 -8.75
N GLN A 14 -17.21 -2.93 -9.72
CA GLN A 14 -16.94 -3.76 -10.90
C GLN A 14 -16.22 -5.05 -10.53
N THR A 15 -15.16 -4.98 -9.73
CA THR A 15 -14.43 -6.17 -9.26
C THR A 15 -15.37 -7.09 -8.49
N TRP A 16 -16.16 -6.55 -7.56
CA TRP A 16 -17.14 -7.35 -6.81
C TRP A 16 -18.12 -8.09 -7.72
N ALA A 17 -18.71 -7.39 -8.69
CA ALA A 17 -19.70 -7.98 -9.60
C ALA A 17 -19.08 -9.08 -10.49
N LEU A 18 -17.88 -8.83 -11.02
CA LEU A 18 -17.16 -9.78 -11.86
C LEU A 18 -16.74 -11.03 -11.08
N GLU A 19 -16.18 -10.85 -9.89
CA GLU A 19 -15.73 -11.96 -9.04
C GLU A 19 -16.91 -12.79 -8.51
N LYS A 20 -18.04 -12.14 -8.19
CA LYS A 20 -19.28 -12.85 -7.85
C LYS A 20 -19.76 -13.73 -9.02
N LEU A 21 -19.77 -13.18 -10.23
CA LEU A 21 -20.15 -13.93 -11.43
C LEU A 21 -19.18 -15.09 -11.70
N ALA A 22 -17.88 -14.86 -11.52
CA ALA A 22 -16.84 -15.87 -11.69
C ALA A 22 -17.00 -17.03 -10.68
N ALA A 23 -17.22 -16.71 -9.41
CA ALA A 23 -17.47 -17.69 -8.36
C ALA A 23 -18.71 -18.55 -8.65
N TYR A 24 -19.80 -17.90 -9.10
CA TYR A 24 -21.03 -18.60 -9.49
C TYR A 24 -20.79 -19.54 -10.68
N ARG A 25 -20.13 -19.06 -11.75
CA ARG A 25 -19.81 -19.87 -12.92
C ARG A 25 -18.89 -21.05 -12.61
N ALA A 26 -18.01 -20.88 -11.62
CA ALA A 26 -17.10 -21.93 -11.16
C ALA A 26 -17.74 -22.90 -10.14
N GLY A 27 -19.02 -22.71 -9.78
CA GLY A 27 -19.70 -23.54 -8.78
C GLY A 27 -19.17 -23.34 -7.34
N ARG A 28 -18.47 -22.23 -7.06
CA ARG A 28 -17.88 -21.93 -5.75
C ARG A 28 -18.82 -21.17 -4.81
N GLY A 29 -20.03 -20.81 -5.27
CA GLY A 29 -21.05 -20.11 -4.50
C GLY A 29 -21.45 -18.76 -5.09
N GLU A 30 -22.26 -18.00 -4.35
CA GLU A 30 -22.86 -16.74 -4.81
C GLU A 30 -22.07 -15.47 -4.43
N LEU A 31 -20.94 -15.65 -3.75
CA LEU A 31 -20.11 -14.55 -3.23
C LEU A 31 -18.73 -14.59 -3.88
N PRO A 32 -18.08 -13.43 -4.04
CA PRO A 32 -16.68 -13.38 -4.46
C PRO A 32 -15.81 -14.23 -3.53
N ILE A 33 -14.85 -14.94 -4.11
CA ILE A 33 -13.88 -15.74 -3.36
C ILE A 33 -12.61 -14.90 -3.14
N CYS A 34 -12.09 -14.92 -1.91
CA CYS A 34 -10.85 -14.24 -1.60
C CYS A 34 -9.68 -14.86 -2.36
N VAL A 35 -8.95 -14.06 -3.14
CA VAL A 35 -7.82 -14.52 -3.96
C VAL A 35 -6.63 -15.09 -3.17
N HIS A 36 -6.61 -14.92 -1.85
CA HIS A 36 -5.50 -15.35 -0.98
C HIS A 36 -5.82 -16.54 -0.08
N CYS A 37 -7.09 -16.73 0.34
CA CYS A 37 -7.46 -17.76 1.30
C CYS A 37 -8.59 -18.68 0.83
N ASP A 38 -9.09 -18.50 -0.40
CA ASP A 38 -10.17 -19.27 -1.01
C ASP A 38 -11.50 -19.28 -0.22
N GLN A 39 -11.66 -18.41 0.78
CA GLN A 39 -12.91 -18.25 1.53
C GLN A 39 -13.79 -17.16 0.89
N PRO A 40 -15.13 -17.28 0.99
CA PRO A 40 -16.03 -16.26 0.48
C PRO A 40 -15.85 -14.92 1.23
N VAL A 41 -15.89 -13.83 0.47
CA VAL A 41 -15.86 -12.46 1.00
C VAL A 41 -17.29 -12.00 1.20
N GLN A 42 -17.65 -11.67 2.45
CA GLN A 42 -18.98 -11.14 2.77
C GLN A 42 -19.07 -9.64 2.48
N ILE A 43 -20.29 -9.15 2.27
CA ILE A 43 -20.56 -7.74 1.92
C ILE A 43 -20.15 -6.78 3.04
N ASP A 44 -20.33 -7.21 4.29
CA ASP A 44 -20.04 -6.47 5.51
C ASP A 44 -18.59 -6.58 5.99
N GLN A 45 -17.81 -7.49 5.40
CA GLN A 45 -16.40 -7.67 5.73
C GLN A 45 -15.50 -6.59 5.11
N ALA A 46 -14.41 -6.29 5.81
CA ALA A 46 -13.35 -5.45 5.25
C ALA A 46 -12.58 -6.23 4.16
N TRP A 47 -12.74 -5.77 2.92
CA TRP A 47 -12.04 -6.30 1.75
C TRP A 47 -11.47 -5.17 0.90
N ASP A 48 -10.47 -5.48 0.08
CA ASP A 48 -9.84 -4.55 -0.84
C ASP A 48 -9.62 -5.23 -2.20
N VAL A 49 -9.38 -4.42 -3.25
CA VAL A 49 -9.02 -4.94 -4.56
C VAL A 49 -7.58 -5.46 -4.49
N SER A 50 -7.43 -6.77 -4.59
CA SER A 50 -6.15 -7.47 -4.55
C SER A 50 -5.68 -7.79 -5.98
N HIS A 51 -4.38 -7.96 -6.15
CA HIS A 51 -3.84 -8.47 -7.41
C HIS A 51 -4.01 -9.99 -7.47
N VAL A 52 -4.19 -10.52 -8.67
CA VAL A 52 -4.18 -11.96 -8.94
C VAL A 52 -2.84 -12.29 -9.57
N THR A 53 -2.11 -13.22 -8.95
CA THR A 53 -0.77 -13.73 -9.31
C THR A 53 0.35 -12.69 -9.32
N VAL A 54 0.26 -11.65 -10.16
CA VAL A 54 1.32 -10.64 -10.34
C VAL A 54 0.86 -9.30 -9.77
N PRO A 55 1.62 -8.68 -8.85
CA PRO A 55 1.32 -7.35 -8.35
C PRO A 55 1.37 -6.27 -9.44
N ARG A 56 0.55 -5.23 -9.29
CA ARG A 56 0.53 -4.09 -10.23
C ARG A 56 1.87 -3.36 -10.31
N THR A 57 2.64 -3.34 -9.22
CA THR A 57 4.01 -2.80 -9.20
C THR A 57 4.97 -3.53 -10.13
N PHE A 58 4.64 -4.77 -10.52
CA PHE A 58 5.37 -5.58 -11.49
C PHE A 58 4.63 -5.70 -12.83
N GLY A 59 3.69 -4.80 -13.12
CA GLY A 59 2.93 -4.79 -14.37
C GLY A 59 1.72 -5.73 -14.41
N GLY A 60 1.36 -6.36 -13.28
CA GLY A 60 0.16 -7.17 -13.19
C GLY A 60 -1.11 -6.35 -13.43
N LYS A 61 -2.04 -6.93 -14.20
CA LYS A 61 -3.32 -6.31 -14.57
C LYS A 61 -4.54 -7.02 -13.98
N SER A 62 -4.40 -8.30 -13.66
CA SER A 62 -5.46 -9.12 -13.10
C SER A 62 -5.69 -8.72 -11.63
N VAL A 63 -6.94 -8.50 -11.29
CA VAL A 63 -7.36 -8.10 -9.94
C VAL A 63 -8.57 -8.92 -9.52
N GLY A 64 -8.74 -9.08 -8.21
CA GLY A 64 -9.88 -9.78 -7.62
C GLY A 64 -10.20 -9.26 -6.22
N CYS A 65 -11.18 -9.86 -5.57
CA CYS A 65 -11.54 -9.53 -4.19
C CYS A 65 -10.57 -10.23 -3.22
N GLY A 66 -10.04 -9.49 -2.24
CA GLY A 66 -9.26 -10.08 -1.15
C GLY A 66 -9.69 -9.50 0.19
N HIS A 67 -9.77 -10.33 1.22
CA HIS A 67 -9.93 -9.83 2.59
C HIS A 67 -8.78 -8.87 2.91
N ARG A 68 -9.09 -7.75 3.56
CA ARG A 68 -8.09 -6.71 3.87
C ARG A 68 -6.88 -7.29 4.60
N LYS A 69 -7.11 -8.16 5.59
CA LYS A 69 -6.06 -8.82 6.37
C LYS A 69 -5.16 -9.70 5.49
N CYS A 70 -5.76 -10.52 4.61
CA CYS A 70 -5.02 -11.38 3.71
C CYS A 70 -4.19 -10.56 2.71
N ASN A 71 -4.78 -9.53 2.12
CA ASN A 71 -4.08 -8.61 1.21
C ASN A 71 -2.91 -7.90 1.93
N GLN A 72 -3.10 -7.45 3.16
CA GLN A 72 -2.02 -6.84 3.95
C GLN A 72 -0.89 -7.82 4.27
N GLN A 73 -1.23 -9.06 4.62
CA GLN A 73 -0.25 -10.11 4.86
C GLN A 73 0.57 -10.38 3.60
N ASP A 74 -0.08 -10.64 2.46
CA ASP A 74 0.58 -10.89 1.18
C ASP A 74 1.49 -9.72 0.75
N ASN A 75 0.99 -8.48 0.86
CA ASN A 75 1.79 -7.30 0.58
C ASN A 75 3.05 -7.22 1.46
N THR A 76 2.93 -7.58 2.74
CA THR A 76 4.03 -7.51 3.70
C THR A 76 5.05 -8.64 3.50
N SER A 77 4.59 -9.87 3.23
CA SER A 77 5.46 -11.04 3.13
C SER A 77 6.07 -11.22 1.74
N VAL A 78 5.39 -10.81 0.68
CA VAL A 78 5.78 -11.10 -0.71
C VAL A 78 6.05 -9.83 -1.50
N VAL A 79 5.05 -8.95 -1.63
CA VAL A 79 5.11 -7.84 -2.59
C VAL A 79 6.18 -6.81 -2.21
N ILE A 80 6.17 -6.33 -0.97
CA ILE A 80 7.11 -5.30 -0.50
C ILE A 80 8.55 -5.81 -0.55
N PRO A 81 8.89 -7.02 -0.05
CA PRO A 81 10.25 -7.56 -0.17
C PRO A 81 10.70 -7.72 -1.64
N ALA A 82 9.84 -8.25 -2.51
CA ALA A 82 10.14 -8.40 -3.93
C ALA A 82 10.41 -7.05 -4.59
N PHE A 83 9.55 -6.05 -4.33
CA PHE A 83 9.69 -4.71 -4.90
C PHE A 83 11.00 -4.05 -4.44
N SER A 84 11.31 -4.19 -3.15
CA SER A 84 12.55 -3.69 -2.56
C SER A 84 13.80 -4.29 -3.21
N LYS A 85 13.76 -5.60 -3.51
CA LYS A 85 14.86 -6.28 -4.21
C LYS A 85 14.99 -5.79 -5.65
N ALA A 86 13.88 -5.72 -6.40
CA ALA A 86 13.87 -5.25 -7.78
C ALA A 86 14.43 -3.82 -7.88
N GLU A 87 14.01 -2.93 -6.98
CA GLU A 87 14.49 -1.55 -6.96
C GLU A 87 15.99 -1.45 -6.62
N ARG A 88 16.50 -2.32 -5.73
CA ARG A 88 17.94 -2.40 -5.44
C ARG A 88 18.74 -2.85 -6.67
N VAL A 89 18.27 -3.88 -7.38
CA VAL A 89 18.90 -4.38 -8.60
C VAL A 89 18.88 -3.32 -9.70
N ARG A 90 17.75 -2.64 -9.90
CA ARG A 90 17.63 -1.53 -10.85
C ARG A 90 18.66 -0.44 -10.56
N LYS A 91 18.73 0.02 -9.31
CA LYS A 91 19.70 1.06 -8.90
C LYS A 91 21.14 0.63 -9.14
N PHE A 92 21.47 -0.63 -8.83
CA PHE A 92 22.80 -1.19 -9.13
C PHE A 92 23.10 -1.16 -10.64
N ASN A 93 22.18 -1.63 -11.48
CA ASN A 93 22.34 -1.65 -12.94
C ASN A 93 22.41 -0.24 -13.55
N CYS A 94 21.72 0.73 -12.98
CA CYS A 94 21.81 2.14 -13.39
C CYS A 94 23.07 2.85 -12.85
N GLY A 95 23.98 2.15 -12.16
CA GLY A 95 25.18 2.75 -11.58
C GLY A 95 24.91 3.73 -10.44
N ILE A 96 23.69 3.72 -9.87
CA ILE A 96 23.33 4.61 -8.77
C ILE A 96 24.07 4.14 -7.52
N THR A 97 25.04 4.94 -7.08
CA THR A 97 25.83 4.68 -5.88
C THR A 97 25.26 5.44 -4.68
N GLY A 98 25.45 4.87 -3.49
CA GLY A 98 24.98 5.46 -2.23
C GLY A 98 24.93 4.42 -1.12
N PRO A 99 24.73 4.83 0.14
CA PRO A 99 24.76 3.88 1.24
C PRO A 99 23.57 2.93 1.12
N GLY A 100 23.83 1.62 1.06
CA GLY A 100 22.83 0.59 0.85
C GLY A 100 22.57 0.15 -0.59
N LEU A 101 23.43 0.54 -1.52
CA LEU A 101 23.39 0.14 -2.92
C LEU A 101 24.76 -0.44 -3.33
N GLY A 102 24.73 -1.51 -4.14
CA GLY A 102 25.93 -2.15 -4.70
C GLY A 102 26.92 -2.70 -3.65
N LYS A 103 28.20 -2.35 -3.81
CA LYS A 103 29.32 -2.79 -2.95
C LYS A 103 29.30 -2.22 -1.52
N HIS A 104 28.49 -1.20 -1.27
CA HIS A 104 28.46 -0.52 0.04
C HIS A 104 27.29 -1.06 0.87
N PRO A 105 27.55 -1.77 1.98
CA PRO A 105 26.48 -2.27 2.84
C PRO A 105 25.57 -1.13 3.30
N MET A 106 24.29 -1.44 3.51
CA MET A 106 23.36 -0.50 4.12
C MET A 106 23.89 -0.08 5.50
N GLN A 107 24.36 1.16 5.62
CA GLN A 107 24.57 1.79 6.92
C GLN A 107 23.22 1.89 7.63
N GLY A 108 23.15 1.48 8.90
CA GLY A 108 21.87 1.46 9.64
C GLY A 108 21.45 0.11 10.23
N GLY A 109 22.33 -0.60 10.94
CA GLY A 109 21.97 -1.86 11.62
C GLY A 109 21.04 -1.68 12.83
N ARG A 110 20.64 -2.77 13.51
CA ARG A 110 19.74 -2.73 14.69
C ARG A 110 20.21 -1.78 15.81
N ARG A 111 21.52 -1.59 15.95
CA ARG A 111 22.14 -0.71 16.97
C ARG A 111 22.63 0.64 16.45
N SER A 112 22.38 0.93 15.18
CA SER A 112 22.79 2.19 14.57
C SER A 112 21.89 3.36 15.02
N LEU A 113 22.50 4.54 15.20
CA LEU A 113 21.80 5.82 15.44
C LEU A 113 21.14 6.39 14.17
N ILE A 114 21.38 5.76 13.02
CA ILE A 114 20.76 6.10 11.73
C ILE A 114 19.83 4.98 11.25
N SER A 115 18.72 5.37 10.65
CA SER A 115 17.69 4.53 10.04
C SER A 115 17.44 5.02 8.62
N LYS A 116 17.49 4.12 7.63
CA LYS A 116 17.12 4.48 6.25
C LYS A 116 15.64 4.24 6.03
N THR A 117 14.98 5.21 5.40
CA THR A 117 13.62 5.06 4.86
C THR A 117 13.71 4.73 3.37
N PHE A 118 12.67 4.10 2.81
CA PHE A 118 12.66 3.68 1.41
C PHE A 118 12.90 4.81 0.40
N SER A 119 12.47 6.03 0.74
CA SER A 119 12.37 7.14 -0.21
C SER A 119 13.22 8.36 0.15
N HIS A 120 13.68 8.52 1.40
CA HIS A 120 14.26 9.79 1.87
C HIS A 120 15.70 9.68 2.39
N GLY A 121 16.41 8.63 2.00
CA GLY A 121 17.82 8.47 2.34
C GLY A 121 18.07 8.04 3.79
N VAL A 122 19.23 8.45 4.34
CA VAL A 122 19.65 8.17 5.71
C VAL A 122 18.99 9.21 6.63
N GLN A 123 18.19 8.77 7.59
CA GLN A 123 17.65 9.65 8.62
C GLN A 123 18.15 9.23 10.01
N PRO A 124 18.23 10.15 10.98
CA PRO A 124 18.47 9.75 12.37
C PRO A 124 17.37 8.79 12.84
N ARG A 125 17.77 7.76 13.59
CA ARG A 125 16.83 6.80 14.19
C ARG A 125 16.15 7.47 15.36
N LEU A 126 14.90 7.85 15.14
CA LEU A 126 14.06 8.45 16.16
C LEU A 126 13.48 7.40 17.11
N SER A 127 13.53 7.70 18.40
CA SER A 127 12.79 6.97 19.43
C SER A 127 11.28 7.06 19.20
N SER A 128 10.50 6.20 19.86
CA SER A 128 9.03 6.23 19.75
C SER A 128 8.45 7.58 20.17
N LYS A 129 9.00 8.18 21.25
CA LYS A 129 8.61 9.50 21.75
C LYS A 129 8.86 10.59 20.70
N GLN A 130 10.06 10.63 20.13
CA GLN A 130 10.42 11.62 19.10
C GLN A 130 9.59 11.49 17.82
N ARG A 131 9.24 10.26 17.42
CA ARG A 131 8.32 10.03 16.27
C ARG A 131 6.93 10.59 16.55
N HIS A 132 6.43 10.42 17.78
CA HIS A 132 5.14 10.94 18.18
C HIS A 132 5.13 12.48 18.24
N GLU A 133 6.17 13.10 18.78
CA GLU A 133 6.33 14.56 18.81
C GLU A 133 6.38 15.16 17.40
N LEU A 134 7.18 14.58 16.50
CA LEU A 134 7.24 15.00 15.09
C LEU A 134 5.90 14.84 14.36
N PHE A 135 5.14 13.81 14.70
CA PHE A 135 3.80 13.60 14.15
C PHE A 135 2.83 14.71 14.59
N LEU A 136 2.86 15.09 15.87
CA LEU A 136 2.04 16.19 16.39
C LEU A 136 2.42 17.54 15.77
N GLN A 137 3.73 17.83 15.67
CA GLN A 137 4.22 19.07 15.07
C GLN A 137 3.80 19.23 13.60
N ARG A 138 3.89 18.16 12.80
CA ARG A 138 3.45 18.19 11.40
C ARG A 138 1.95 18.38 11.21
N ARG A 139 1.16 18.08 12.24
CA ARG A 139 -0.29 18.17 12.22
C ARG A 139 -0.80 19.50 12.80
N ALA A 140 0.04 20.21 13.56
CA ALA A 140 -0.29 21.47 14.21
C ALA A 140 -0.13 22.72 13.30
N ILE A 141 0.32 22.56 12.06
CA ILE A 141 0.41 23.63 11.04
C ILE A 141 -0.69 23.30 10.01
N VAL A 142 -1.83 24.02 9.90
CA VAL A 142 -2.02 25.45 9.62
C VAL A 142 -3.35 25.95 10.28
N PRO A 143 -3.38 27.04 11.07
CA PRO A 143 -4.54 27.92 11.09
C PRO A 143 -4.52 28.74 9.79
N ILE A 144 -5.56 28.63 8.97
CA ILE A 144 -5.76 29.55 7.85
C ILE A 144 -6.13 30.88 8.51
N GLU A 145 -5.20 31.83 8.50
CA GLU A 145 -5.53 33.20 8.85
C GLU A 145 -6.41 33.75 7.72
N ASP A 146 -7.71 33.79 8.00
CA ASP A 146 -8.72 34.43 7.18
C ASP A 146 -8.45 35.94 7.24
N THR A 147 -7.56 36.46 6.39
CA THR A 147 -7.36 37.90 6.24
C THR A 147 -8.56 38.48 5.51
N GLY A 148 -9.64 38.67 6.28
CA GLY A 148 -10.82 39.41 5.86
C GLY A 148 -10.47 40.89 5.67
N GLU A 149 -9.92 41.22 4.50
CA GLU A 149 -9.97 42.60 3.99
C GLU A 149 -11.33 42.81 3.31
N VAL A 150 -12.33 43.17 4.11
CA VAL A 150 -13.48 43.92 3.60
C VAL A 150 -13.06 45.39 3.62
N SER A 151 -12.65 45.91 2.47
CA SER A 151 -12.52 47.36 2.28
C SER A 151 -13.88 47.95 1.84
N PRO A 152 -14.33 49.06 2.45
CA PRO A 152 -15.54 49.79 2.06
C PRO A 152 -15.41 50.50 0.71
#